data_AF-A0A8J7GQU2-F1
#
_entry.id   AF-A0A8J7GQU2-F1
#
_cell.length_a   1.000
_cell.length_b   1.000
_cell.length_c   1.000
_cell.angle_alpha   90.00
_cell.angle_beta   90.00
_cell.angle_gamma   90.00
#
_symmetry.space_group_name_H-M   'P 1'
#
loop_
_entity.id
_entity.type
_entity.pdbx_description
1 polymer ?
#
loop_
_entity_poly.entity_id
_entity_poly.type
_entity_poly.pdbx_seq_one_letter_code
_entity_poly.pdbx_strand_id
1 'polypeptide(L)'
;MLPLTEIALLAAAMLLVVALRRHWRFTGPLRSAARWLWAWASANPASAVLWCLVVLHAVMVAELPSALRDEVLRVHSTNPQQLGSHPVSALLTSALWVEPSDVPFITLLTLLVLAPAERWLGGWRAVGVFFAGHVIASRLIAPSLLGDPELRHVVDVGISYGGLCLAALLTYRIRSWTWRISAMITLPTLVGLSGGLFDWWTNDGHLVAVFLGFSLWPVTQATSVRARFSGPWIQPPGYADLPLPRVTPRFRRLALVALFVLAAVVYAWRPGSSVTTGIRDYQVPAERVTALRVLASGGGITVVAGAPGVIRVTETLRHDRARPYTSHATNAAGELVLESGGCGFSIIAWFDREKCTVNYRVEVPAALPVRLESNGGKVSLDGLAGAVEVHADGGAVRAANLRSTTFSAHADGGKLDVGFSGVPDLVDLSGDGGSVTVRLPDAAYAVDAGTEADGTRADVSVRVDPASPHRIRAHSSGSRVTVAYL
;
A
#
# COMPACT_ATOMS: atom_id res chain seq x y z
N MET A 1 19.67 3.88 -27.37
CA MET A 1 20.76 4.54 -26.62
C MET A 1 20.36 4.52 -25.15
N LEU A 2 21.23 4.04 -24.25
CA LEU A 2 20.94 4.06 -22.81
C LEU A 2 20.74 5.52 -22.38
N PRO A 3 19.68 5.86 -21.62
CA PRO A 3 19.54 7.19 -21.06
C PRO A 3 20.75 7.49 -20.18
N LEU A 4 21.24 8.74 -20.22
CA LEU A 4 22.44 9.19 -19.51
C LEU A 4 22.44 8.82 -18.00
N THR A 5 21.26 8.74 -17.40
CA THR A 5 21.05 8.32 -16.01
C THR A 5 21.44 6.86 -15.76
N GLU A 6 21.16 5.95 -16.68
CA GLU A 6 21.52 4.53 -16.57
C GLU A 6 23.03 4.30 -16.73
N ILE A 7 23.66 5.05 -17.64
CA ILE A 7 25.12 5.03 -17.81
C ILE A 7 25.79 5.53 -16.52
N ALA A 8 25.28 6.60 -15.92
CA ALA A 8 25.79 7.13 -14.65
C ALA A 8 25.62 6.14 -13.49
N LEU A 9 24.48 5.45 -13.39
CA LEU A 9 24.24 4.41 -12.38
C LEU A 9 25.16 3.20 -12.54
N LEU A 10 25.37 2.72 -13.77
CA LEU A 10 26.30 1.63 -14.05
C LEU A 10 27.73 2.02 -13.73
N ALA A 11 28.16 3.24 -14.10
CA ALA A 11 29.48 3.76 -13.76
C ALA A 11 29.66 3.88 -12.24
N ALA A 12 28.66 4.40 -11.53
CA ALA A 12 28.68 4.50 -10.07
C ALA A 12 28.73 3.12 -9.38
N ALA A 13 27.97 2.14 -9.88
CA ALA A 13 28.00 0.76 -9.38
C ALA A 13 29.38 0.11 -9.62
N MET A 14 29.98 0.30 -10.80
CA MET A 14 31.34 -0.15 -11.10
C MET A 14 32.37 0.51 -10.18
N LEU A 15 32.25 1.82 -9.95
CA LEU A 15 33.11 2.57 -9.04
C LEU A 15 32.97 2.06 -7.61
N LEU A 16 31.76 1.75 -7.16
CA LEU A 16 31.48 1.18 -5.85
C LEU A 16 32.11 -0.21 -5.70
N VAL A 17 32.03 -1.07 -6.71
CA VAL A 17 32.69 -2.39 -6.73
C VAL A 17 34.21 -2.23 -6.66
N VAL A 18 34.78 -1.30 -7.43
CA VAL A 18 36.22 -1.00 -7.39
C VAL A 18 36.62 -0.46 -6.01
N ALA A 19 35.86 0.47 -5.44
CA ALA A 19 36.09 1.04 -4.12
C ALA A 19 36.06 -0.03 -3.02
N LEU A 20 35.08 -0.95 -3.08
CA LEU A 20 34.97 -2.09 -2.16
C LEU A 20 36.17 -3.04 -2.28
N ARG A 21 36.61 -3.34 -3.51
CA ARG A 21 37.78 -4.20 -3.79
C ARG A 21 39.12 -3.56 -3.41
N ARG A 22 39.26 -2.25 -3.61
CA ARG A 22 40.47 -1.46 -3.29
C ARG A 22 40.47 -0.95 -1.85
N HIS A 23 39.49 -1.36 -1.05
CA HIS A 23 39.40 -1.07 0.37
C HIS A 23 39.32 0.44 0.73
N TRP A 24 38.74 1.28 -0.14
CA TRP A 24 38.65 2.72 0.05
C TRP A 24 37.99 3.09 1.40
N ARG A 25 38.43 4.19 2.04
CA ARG A 25 38.09 4.52 3.44
C ARG A 25 36.58 4.60 3.70
N PHE A 26 35.81 5.21 2.81
CA PHE A 26 34.34 5.33 2.96
C PHE A 26 33.58 4.01 2.82
N THR A 27 34.21 2.95 2.30
CA THR A 27 33.57 1.62 2.14
C THR A 27 33.63 0.76 3.41
N GLY A 28 34.23 1.27 4.49
CA GLY A 28 34.31 0.59 5.78
C GLY A 28 32.94 0.08 6.29
N PRO A 29 31.92 0.96 6.41
CA PRO A 29 30.58 0.58 6.87
C PRO A 29 29.92 -0.49 5.99
N LEU A 30 29.98 -0.34 4.66
CA LEU A 30 29.39 -1.29 3.70
C LEU A 30 30.01 -2.69 3.80
N ARG A 31 31.34 -2.77 3.94
CA ARG A 31 32.03 -4.07 4.10
C ARG A 31 31.71 -4.72 5.44
N SER A 32 31.58 -3.93 6.49
CA SER A 32 31.14 -4.41 7.81
C SER A 32 29.72 -4.94 7.75
N ALA A 33 28.79 -4.23 7.10
CA ALA A 33 27.42 -4.70 6.89
C ALA A 33 27.38 -6.00 6.05
N ALA A 34 28.13 -6.07 4.94
CA ALA A 34 28.18 -7.26 4.09
C ALA A 34 28.73 -8.49 4.83
N ARG A 35 29.78 -8.32 5.64
CA ARG A 35 30.31 -9.40 6.49
C ARG A 35 29.30 -9.87 7.52
N TRP A 36 28.62 -8.92 8.16
CA TRP A 36 27.57 -9.23 9.13
C TRP A 36 26.43 -10.02 8.48
N LEU A 37 25.94 -9.58 7.31
CA LEU A 37 24.88 -10.26 6.56
C LEU A 37 25.31 -11.68 6.16
N TRP A 38 26.52 -11.84 5.65
CA TRP A 38 27.06 -13.14 5.28
C TRP A 38 27.11 -14.09 6.47
N ALA A 39 27.60 -13.60 7.60
CA ALA A 39 27.76 -14.38 8.80
C ALA A 39 26.40 -14.72 9.44
N TRP A 40 25.43 -13.80 9.38
CA TRP A 40 24.06 -14.06 9.77
C TRP A 40 23.43 -15.13 8.88
N ALA A 41 23.56 -15.04 7.55
CA ALA A 41 23.00 -16.02 6.63
C ALA A 41 23.65 -17.40 6.80
N SER A 42 24.96 -17.45 7.06
CA SER A 42 25.70 -18.69 7.32
C SER A 42 25.26 -19.37 8.62
N ALA A 43 24.85 -18.59 9.62
CA ALA A 43 24.35 -19.11 10.89
C ALA A 43 22.86 -19.53 10.84
N ASN A 44 22.12 -19.06 9.84
CA ASN A 44 20.67 -19.27 9.68
C ASN A 44 20.30 -19.63 8.23
N PRO A 45 20.89 -20.70 7.66
CA PRO A 45 20.75 -21.01 6.25
C PRO A 45 19.29 -21.23 5.81
N ALA A 46 18.45 -21.89 6.61
CA ALA A 46 17.05 -22.13 6.24
C ALA A 46 16.24 -20.82 6.23
N SER A 47 16.40 -20.00 7.27
CA SER A 47 15.73 -18.70 7.39
C SER A 47 16.18 -17.73 6.31
N ALA A 48 17.49 -17.72 6.00
CA ALA A 48 18.05 -16.88 4.95
C ALA A 48 17.57 -17.31 3.56
N VAL A 49 17.53 -18.62 3.27
CA VAL A 49 17.00 -19.13 1.99
C VAL A 49 15.52 -18.79 1.84
N LEU A 50 14.71 -19.03 2.88
CA LEU A 50 13.28 -18.71 2.83
C LEU A 50 13.06 -17.20 2.61
N TRP A 51 13.75 -16.34 3.36
CA TRP A 51 13.65 -14.89 3.19
C TRP A 51 14.10 -14.44 1.80
N CYS A 52 15.20 -14.97 1.27
CA CYS A 52 15.66 -14.66 -0.08
C CYS A 52 14.64 -15.07 -1.14
N LEU A 53 14.03 -16.25 -1.03
CA LEU A 53 13.01 -16.72 -1.98
C LEU A 53 11.75 -15.85 -1.91
N VAL A 54 11.29 -15.53 -0.70
CA VAL A 54 10.10 -14.71 -0.49
C VAL A 54 10.31 -13.28 -0.99
N VAL A 55 11.47 -12.67 -0.70
CA VAL A 55 11.81 -11.33 -1.20
C VAL A 55 11.97 -11.35 -2.72
N LEU A 56 12.60 -12.38 -3.28
CA LEU A 56 12.75 -12.53 -4.73
C LEU A 56 11.37 -12.61 -5.40
N HIS A 57 10.48 -13.47 -4.91
CA HIS A 57 9.12 -13.57 -5.43
C HIS A 57 8.32 -12.29 -5.22
N ALA A 58 8.42 -11.64 -4.05
CA ALA A 58 7.76 -10.35 -3.81
C ALA A 58 8.22 -9.29 -4.82
N VAL A 59 9.51 -9.25 -5.16
CA VAL A 59 10.03 -8.37 -6.21
C VAL A 59 9.49 -8.78 -7.59
N MET A 60 9.46 -10.07 -7.93
CA MET A 60 8.86 -10.53 -9.19
C MET A 60 7.38 -10.15 -9.29
N VAL A 61 6.61 -10.35 -8.21
CA VAL A 61 5.19 -9.99 -8.11
C VAL A 61 4.99 -8.48 -8.19
N ALA A 62 5.90 -7.69 -7.63
CA ALA A 62 5.88 -6.23 -7.72
C ALA A 62 5.98 -5.72 -9.17
N GLU A 63 6.64 -6.48 -10.05
CA GLU A 63 6.79 -6.15 -11.47
C GLU A 63 5.63 -6.68 -12.34
N LEU A 64 4.77 -7.57 -11.83
CA LEU A 64 3.61 -8.08 -12.57
C LEU A 64 2.49 -7.04 -12.68
N PRO A 65 1.77 -6.99 -13.83
CA PRO A 65 0.50 -6.25 -13.94
C PRO A 65 -0.50 -6.76 -12.90
N SER A 66 -1.21 -5.86 -12.21
CA SER A 66 -2.14 -6.20 -11.10
C SER A 66 -3.09 -7.37 -11.36
N ALA A 67 -3.74 -7.45 -12.52
CA ALA A 67 -4.65 -8.56 -12.83
C ALA A 67 -3.91 -9.92 -12.78
N LEU A 68 -2.68 -9.95 -13.30
CA LEU A 68 -1.82 -11.12 -13.26
C LEU A 68 -1.19 -11.33 -11.87
N ARG A 69 -0.88 -10.27 -11.12
CA ARG A 69 -0.45 -10.34 -9.72
C ARG A 69 -1.54 -10.97 -8.85
N ASP A 70 -2.76 -10.47 -8.93
CA ASP A 70 -3.91 -10.94 -8.14
C ASP A 70 -4.24 -12.38 -8.50
N GLU A 71 -4.13 -12.73 -9.79
CA GLU A 71 -4.29 -14.11 -10.25
C GLU A 71 -3.16 -15.01 -9.75
N VAL A 72 -1.89 -14.60 -9.84
CA VAL A 72 -0.73 -15.33 -9.32
C VAL A 72 -0.84 -15.52 -7.80
N LEU A 73 -1.14 -14.46 -7.05
CA LEU A 73 -1.34 -14.53 -5.60
C LEU A 73 -2.54 -15.42 -5.24
N ARG A 74 -3.65 -15.35 -6.00
CA ARG A 74 -4.83 -16.19 -5.81
C ARG A 74 -4.58 -17.66 -6.17
N VAL A 75 -3.77 -17.94 -7.18
CA VAL A 75 -3.38 -19.31 -7.57
C VAL A 75 -2.44 -19.91 -6.53
N HIS A 76 -1.60 -19.08 -5.92
CA HIS A 76 -0.64 -19.52 -4.92
C HIS A 76 -1.12 -19.41 -3.47
N SER A 77 -2.32 -18.90 -3.19
CA SER A 77 -2.83 -18.72 -1.81
C SER A 77 -3.49 -19.97 -1.21
N THR A 78 -3.62 -19.99 0.12
CA THR A 78 -4.34 -21.02 0.89
C THR A 78 -5.85 -20.83 0.92
N ASN A 79 -6.42 -20.18 -0.10
CA ASN A 79 -7.86 -19.95 -0.17
C ASN A 79 -8.65 -21.28 -0.26
N PRO A 80 -9.92 -21.31 0.18
CA PRO A 80 -10.71 -22.54 0.22
C PRO A 80 -10.88 -23.23 -1.13
N GLN A 81 -10.94 -22.47 -2.23
CA GLN A 81 -11.06 -23.02 -3.59
C GLN A 81 -9.78 -23.76 -4.02
N GLN A 82 -8.61 -23.18 -3.78
CA GLN A 82 -7.32 -23.79 -4.10
C GLN A 82 -7.00 -24.96 -3.18
N LEU A 83 -7.35 -24.88 -1.90
CA LEU A 83 -7.17 -25.98 -0.97
C LEU A 83 -8.08 -27.18 -1.30
N GLY A 84 -9.24 -26.93 -1.91
CA GLY A 84 -10.14 -27.97 -2.42
C GLY A 84 -9.67 -28.61 -3.74
N SER A 85 -9.05 -27.84 -4.63
CA SER A 85 -8.68 -28.30 -5.99
C SER A 85 -7.20 -28.72 -6.14
N HIS A 86 -6.28 -27.97 -5.53
CA HIS A 86 -4.82 -28.17 -5.62
C HIS A 86 -4.15 -28.13 -4.25
N PRO A 87 -4.55 -28.98 -3.29
CA PRO A 87 -4.17 -28.88 -1.87
C PRO A 87 -2.66 -28.87 -1.63
N VAL A 88 -1.90 -29.70 -2.35
CA VAL A 88 -0.44 -29.81 -2.18
C VAL A 88 0.26 -28.57 -2.73
N SER A 89 -0.15 -28.07 -3.89
CA SER A 89 0.43 -26.87 -4.49
C SER A 89 0.15 -25.64 -3.62
N ALA A 90 -1.10 -25.44 -3.22
CA ALA A 90 -1.51 -24.31 -2.37
C ALA A 90 -0.70 -24.23 -1.08
N LEU A 91 -0.46 -25.37 -0.41
CA LEU A 91 0.31 -25.45 0.84
C LEU A 91 1.83 -25.31 0.64
N LEU A 92 2.36 -25.56 -0.56
CA LEU A 92 3.80 -25.42 -0.81
C LEU A 92 4.13 -24.01 -1.31
N THR A 93 3.26 -23.41 -2.12
CA THR A 93 3.53 -22.13 -2.76
C THR A 93 3.08 -20.94 -1.93
N SER A 94 2.03 -21.05 -1.12
CA SER A 94 1.49 -19.92 -0.33
C SER A 94 2.46 -19.33 0.68
N ALA A 95 3.41 -20.11 1.19
CA ALA A 95 4.46 -19.60 2.06
C ALA A 95 5.57 -18.83 1.32
N LEU A 96 5.59 -18.89 -0.03
CA LEU A 96 6.64 -18.32 -0.89
C LEU A 96 6.17 -17.13 -1.72
N TRP A 97 4.86 -16.99 -1.93
CA TRP A 97 4.25 -15.93 -2.74
C TRP A 97 3.49 -14.97 -1.81
N VAL A 98 4.05 -13.77 -1.63
CA VAL A 98 3.55 -12.78 -0.67
C VAL A 98 3.36 -11.44 -1.37
N GLU A 99 2.54 -10.57 -0.79
CA GLU A 99 2.39 -9.23 -1.33
C GLU A 99 3.66 -8.39 -1.07
N PRO A 100 4.08 -7.50 -1.99
CA PRO A 100 5.27 -6.67 -1.77
C PRO A 100 5.22 -5.81 -0.49
N SER A 101 4.02 -5.43 -0.06
CA SER A 101 3.73 -4.72 1.19
C SER A 101 4.13 -5.50 2.45
N ASP A 102 4.15 -6.84 2.39
CA ASP A 102 4.43 -7.70 3.54
C ASP A 102 5.92 -7.93 3.81
N VAL A 103 6.80 -7.51 2.89
CA VAL A 103 8.25 -7.71 2.99
C VAL A 103 8.83 -7.20 4.33
N PRO A 104 8.46 -6.02 4.86
CA PRO A 104 8.93 -5.55 6.17
C PRO A 104 8.50 -6.48 7.32
N PHE A 105 7.24 -6.91 7.33
CA PHE A 105 6.72 -7.84 8.32
C PHE A 105 7.47 -9.17 8.27
N ILE A 106 7.63 -9.74 7.09
CA ILE A 106 8.34 -11.01 6.88
C ILE A 106 9.82 -10.88 7.26
N THR A 107 10.43 -9.73 7.02
CA THR A 107 11.80 -9.45 7.44
C THR A 107 11.91 -9.45 8.97
N LEU A 108 11.00 -8.77 9.67
CA LEU A 108 10.97 -8.78 11.14
C LEU A 108 10.69 -10.19 11.68
N LEU A 109 9.73 -10.91 11.11
CA LEU A 109 9.42 -12.29 11.45
C LEU A 109 10.65 -13.19 11.28
N THR A 110 11.39 -13.01 10.18
CA THR A 110 12.62 -13.77 9.91
C THR A 110 13.69 -13.50 10.95
N LEU A 111 13.93 -12.22 11.26
CA LEU A 111 14.99 -11.80 12.18
C LEU A 111 14.68 -12.16 13.64
N LEU A 112 13.41 -12.02 14.05
CA LEU A 112 12.97 -12.13 15.45
C LEU A 112 12.45 -13.51 15.82
N VAL A 113 12.01 -14.31 14.84
CA VAL A 113 11.37 -15.62 15.09
C VAL A 113 12.08 -16.74 14.36
N LEU A 114 12.11 -16.73 13.03
CA LEU A 114 12.63 -17.88 12.26
C LEU A 114 14.11 -18.13 12.55
N ALA A 115 14.95 -17.10 12.46
CA ALA A 115 16.38 -17.24 12.69
C ALA A 115 16.71 -17.64 14.15
N PRO A 116 16.13 -17.02 15.19
CA PRO A 116 16.28 -17.51 16.57
C PRO A 116 15.80 -18.95 16.79
N ALA A 117 14.69 -19.34 16.16
CA ALA A 117 14.16 -20.69 16.24
C ALA A 117 15.07 -21.71 15.52
N GLU A 118 15.60 -21.37 14.35
CA GLU A 118 16.56 -22.18 13.62
C GLU A 118 17.83 -22.44 14.44
N ARG A 119 18.39 -21.41 15.08
CA ARG A 119 19.57 -21.58 15.94
C ARG A 119 19.30 -22.48 17.13
N TRP A 120 18.11 -22.39 17.72
CA TRP A 120 17.78 -23.15 18.92
C TRP A 120 17.38 -24.60 18.59
N LEU A 121 16.41 -24.79 17.70
CA LEU A 121 15.86 -26.10 17.33
C LEU A 121 16.79 -26.87 16.37
N GLY A 122 17.59 -26.14 15.59
CA GLY A 122 18.29 -26.63 14.41
C GLY A 122 17.42 -26.55 13.15
N GLY A 123 18.05 -26.38 11.99
CA GLY A 123 17.38 -26.16 10.70
C GLY A 123 16.20 -27.08 10.42
N TRP A 124 16.40 -28.41 10.43
CA TRP A 124 15.34 -29.36 10.09
C TRP A 124 14.14 -29.35 11.05
N ARG A 125 14.36 -29.13 12.36
CA ARG A 125 13.26 -29.06 13.33
C ARG A 125 12.50 -27.75 13.21
N ALA A 126 13.20 -26.63 13.01
CA ALA A 126 12.56 -25.34 12.77
C ALA A 126 11.72 -25.37 11.49
N VAL A 127 12.25 -25.91 10.40
CA VAL A 127 11.51 -26.13 9.15
C VAL A 127 10.29 -27.02 9.37
N GLY A 128 10.44 -28.15 10.08
CA GLY A 128 9.32 -29.05 10.37
C GLY A 128 8.21 -28.39 11.19
N VAL A 129 8.55 -27.64 12.23
CA VAL A 129 7.57 -26.91 13.06
C VAL A 129 6.89 -25.78 12.28
N PHE A 130 7.65 -25.05 11.46
CA PHE A 130 7.11 -24.02 10.58
C PHE A 130 6.06 -24.62 9.63
N PHE A 131 6.40 -25.71 8.93
CA PHE A 131 5.46 -26.36 8.00
C PHE A 131 4.28 -27.01 8.72
N ALA A 132 4.47 -27.58 9.92
CA ALA A 132 3.36 -28.08 10.71
C ALA A 132 2.37 -26.95 11.05
N GLY A 133 2.87 -25.80 11.52
CA GLY A 133 2.09 -24.59 11.77
C GLY A 133 1.34 -24.12 10.53
N HIS A 134 2.07 -23.95 9.43
CA HIS A 134 1.55 -23.54 8.14
C HIS A 134 0.43 -24.45 7.63
N VAL A 135 0.68 -25.75 7.54
CA VAL A 135 -0.24 -26.72 6.92
C VAL A 135 -1.46 -26.99 7.78
N ILE A 136 -1.27 -27.20 9.09
CA ILE A 136 -2.36 -27.60 9.99
C ILE A 136 -3.30 -26.41 10.21
N ALA A 137 -2.79 -25.19 10.43
CA ALA A 137 -3.64 -24.02 10.59
C ALA A 137 -4.46 -23.74 9.32
N SER A 138 -3.81 -23.73 8.15
CA SER A 138 -4.48 -23.50 6.86
C SER A 138 -5.58 -24.54 6.59
N ARG A 139 -5.36 -25.81 6.96
CA ARG A 139 -6.35 -26.87 6.80
C ARG A 139 -7.53 -26.77 7.77
N LEU A 140 -7.28 -26.38 9.02
CA LEU A 140 -8.31 -26.32 10.05
C LEU A 140 -9.25 -25.12 9.87
N ILE A 141 -8.76 -24.02 9.32
CA ILE A 141 -9.60 -22.83 9.08
C ILE A 141 -10.38 -22.92 7.76
N ALA A 142 -9.87 -23.60 6.74
CA ALA A 142 -10.51 -23.63 5.42
C ALA A 142 -12.02 -23.97 5.40
N PRO A 143 -12.56 -24.88 6.24
CA PRO A 143 -13.99 -25.18 6.28
C PRO A 143 -14.87 -24.01 6.75
N SER A 144 -14.40 -23.18 7.70
CA SER A 144 -15.20 -22.03 8.20
C SER A 144 -15.36 -20.92 7.16
N LEU A 145 -14.46 -20.89 6.17
CA LEU A 145 -14.43 -19.90 5.09
C LEU A 145 -15.26 -20.29 3.86
N LEU A 146 -15.65 -21.56 3.73
CA LEU A 146 -16.48 -22.04 2.62
C LEU A 146 -17.94 -21.56 2.72
N GLY A 147 -18.40 -21.18 3.92
CA GLY A 147 -19.77 -20.73 4.17
C GLY A 147 -20.11 -19.36 3.59
N ASP A 148 -19.10 -18.52 3.32
CA ASP A 148 -19.27 -17.16 2.84
C ASP A 148 -18.77 -17.02 1.39
N PRO A 149 -19.62 -16.69 0.41
CA PRO A 149 -19.22 -16.51 -0.99
C PRO A 149 -18.16 -15.42 -1.21
N GLU A 150 -18.12 -14.38 -0.37
CA GLU A 150 -17.18 -13.25 -0.52
C GLU A 150 -15.76 -13.63 -0.07
N LEU A 151 -15.63 -14.58 0.87
CA LEU A 151 -14.33 -15.00 1.43
C LEU A 151 -13.63 -16.11 0.62
N ARG A 152 -14.29 -16.68 -0.40
CA ARG A 152 -13.76 -17.85 -1.15
C ARG A 152 -12.52 -17.55 -1.99
N HIS A 153 -12.27 -16.29 -2.31
CA HIS A 153 -11.20 -15.87 -3.23
C HIS A 153 -10.15 -14.96 -2.59
N VAL A 154 -10.25 -14.73 -1.29
CA VAL A 154 -9.35 -13.79 -0.61
C VAL A 154 -7.96 -14.43 -0.44
N VAL A 155 -6.92 -13.61 -0.59
CA VAL A 155 -5.52 -14.05 -0.58
C VAL A 155 -5.08 -14.28 0.87
N ASP A 156 -4.92 -15.53 1.25
CA ASP A 156 -4.31 -15.94 2.52
C ASP A 156 -2.90 -16.50 2.28
N VAL A 157 -1.93 -15.97 3.03
CA VAL A 157 -0.50 -16.24 2.89
C VAL A 157 -0.03 -16.92 4.17
N GLY A 158 0.09 -18.24 4.15
CA GLY A 158 0.34 -18.99 5.38
C GLY A 158 1.76 -18.87 5.98
N ILE A 159 2.62 -17.95 5.52
CA ILE A 159 3.93 -17.68 6.11
C ILE A 159 3.82 -17.22 7.58
N SER A 160 2.76 -16.48 7.90
CA SER A 160 2.47 -16.02 9.26
C SER A 160 2.09 -17.16 10.20
N TYR A 161 1.35 -18.17 9.72
CA TYR A 161 0.97 -19.33 10.53
C TYR A 161 2.21 -20.14 10.97
N GLY A 162 3.12 -20.42 10.03
CA GLY A 162 4.37 -21.09 10.37
C GLY A 162 5.24 -20.27 11.33
N GLY A 163 5.29 -18.95 11.13
CA GLY A 163 5.97 -18.01 12.02
C GLY A 163 5.41 -17.99 13.44
N LEU A 164 4.09 -17.85 13.58
CA LEU A 164 3.42 -17.82 14.90
C LEU A 164 3.53 -19.14 15.65
N CYS A 165 3.49 -20.28 14.94
CA CYS A 165 3.77 -21.59 15.53
C CYS A 165 5.18 -21.65 16.13
N LEU A 166 6.19 -21.15 15.42
CA LEU A 166 7.57 -21.04 15.94
C LEU A 166 7.67 -20.04 17.09
N ALA A 167 6.98 -18.89 17.02
CA ALA A 167 6.97 -17.89 18.07
C ALA A 167 6.38 -18.43 19.38
N ALA A 168 5.29 -19.18 19.28
CA ALA A 168 4.70 -19.89 20.41
C ALA A 168 5.66 -20.92 21.01
N LEU A 169 6.31 -21.74 20.17
CA LEU A 169 7.29 -22.72 20.64
C LEU A 169 8.52 -22.06 21.31
N LEU A 170 8.93 -20.89 20.83
CA LEU A 170 10.03 -20.12 21.42
C LEU A 170 9.75 -19.63 22.85
N THR A 171 8.49 -19.55 23.30
CA THR A 171 8.17 -19.20 24.70
C THR A 171 8.78 -20.18 25.70
N TYR A 172 8.98 -21.45 25.31
CA TYR A 172 9.64 -22.46 26.14
C TYR A 172 11.13 -22.17 26.39
N ARG A 173 11.74 -21.24 25.63
CA ARG A 173 13.11 -20.75 25.87
C ARG A 173 13.19 -19.78 27.04
N ILE A 174 12.05 -19.22 27.47
CA ILE A 174 11.99 -18.34 28.64
C ILE A 174 12.21 -19.18 29.90
N ARG A 175 13.26 -18.86 30.65
CA ARG A 175 13.72 -19.68 31.79
C ARG A 175 12.94 -19.41 33.07
N SER A 176 12.49 -18.17 33.27
CA SER A 176 11.59 -17.84 34.37
C SER A 176 10.19 -18.36 34.07
N TRP A 177 9.62 -19.12 35.01
CA TRP A 177 8.28 -19.69 34.88
C TRP A 177 7.19 -18.60 34.80
N THR A 178 7.32 -17.53 35.55
CA THR A 178 6.37 -16.40 35.53
C THR A 178 6.36 -15.72 34.18
N TRP A 179 7.53 -15.32 33.67
CA TRP A 179 7.65 -14.70 32.35
C TRP A 179 7.25 -15.63 31.21
N ARG A 180 7.46 -16.94 31.36
CA ARG A 180 6.97 -17.92 30.39
C ARG A 180 5.45 -17.95 30.35
N ILE A 181 4.79 -18.10 31.49
CA ILE A 181 3.33 -18.08 31.57
C ILE A 181 2.80 -16.76 31.01
N SER A 182 3.38 -15.62 31.41
CA SER A 182 2.99 -14.31 30.89
C SER A 182 3.11 -14.29 29.36
N ALA A 183 4.22 -14.73 28.78
CA ALA A 183 4.36 -14.79 27.32
C ALA A 183 3.35 -15.74 26.65
N MET A 184 3.06 -16.89 27.27
CA MET A 184 2.08 -17.86 26.76
C MET A 184 0.63 -17.33 26.82
N ILE A 185 0.33 -16.39 27.71
CA ILE A 185 -0.97 -15.69 27.78
C ILE A 185 -0.99 -14.48 26.84
N THR A 186 0.08 -13.68 26.84
CA THR A 186 0.18 -12.45 26.06
C THR A 186 0.15 -12.73 24.56
N LEU A 187 0.88 -13.74 24.08
CA LEU A 187 0.95 -14.04 22.65
C LEU A 187 -0.42 -14.29 22.00
N PRO A 188 -1.25 -15.25 22.47
CA PRO A 188 -2.59 -15.46 21.90
C PRO A 188 -3.52 -14.29 22.16
N THR A 189 -3.38 -13.56 23.28
CA THR A 189 -4.17 -12.34 23.54
C THR A 189 -3.88 -11.25 22.50
N LEU A 190 -2.60 -10.98 22.20
CA LEU A 190 -2.21 -9.99 21.20
C LEU A 190 -2.67 -10.37 19.80
N VAL A 191 -2.57 -11.66 19.46
CA VAL A 191 -3.14 -12.19 18.20
C VAL A 191 -4.65 -11.94 18.18
N GLY A 192 -5.40 -12.38 19.19
CA GLY A 192 -6.85 -12.16 19.28
C GLY A 192 -7.27 -10.70 19.15
N LEU A 193 -6.52 -9.77 19.75
CA LEU A 193 -6.78 -8.33 19.67
C LEU A 193 -6.35 -7.68 18.34
N SER A 194 -5.58 -8.38 17.50
CA SER A 194 -5.08 -7.88 16.21
C SER A 194 -6.11 -7.93 15.08
N GLY A 195 -7.35 -8.36 15.35
CA GLY A 195 -8.43 -8.46 14.36
C GLY A 195 -8.89 -7.12 13.72
N GLY A 196 -8.38 -5.98 14.20
CA GLY A 196 -8.54 -4.68 13.53
C GLY A 196 -7.36 -4.29 12.62
N LEU A 197 -6.25 -5.04 12.67
CA LEU A 197 -5.04 -4.87 11.84
C LEU A 197 -4.93 -5.96 10.78
N PHE A 198 -5.50 -7.14 11.05
CA PHE A 198 -5.68 -8.25 10.12
C PHE A 198 -7.15 -8.62 10.09
N ASP A 199 -7.66 -9.06 8.94
CA ASP A 199 -9.06 -9.46 8.86
C ASP A 199 -9.39 -10.60 9.84
N TRP A 200 -10.61 -10.58 10.38
CA TRP A 200 -11.07 -11.46 11.47
C TRP A 200 -10.86 -12.96 11.22
N TRP A 201 -11.00 -13.40 9.97
CA TRP A 201 -10.90 -14.80 9.54
C TRP A 201 -9.45 -15.31 9.50
N THR A 202 -8.47 -14.43 9.25
CA THR A 202 -7.04 -14.74 9.35
C THR A 202 -6.62 -14.95 10.80
N ASN A 203 -7.30 -14.28 11.74
CA ASN A 203 -6.98 -14.28 13.16
C ASN A 203 -7.25 -15.64 13.85
N ASP A 204 -8.31 -16.34 13.46
CA ASP A 204 -8.60 -17.69 13.94
C ASP A 204 -7.51 -18.69 13.52
N GLY A 205 -7.03 -18.59 12.27
CA GLY A 205 -5.89 -19.36 11.79
C GLY A 205 -4.60 -19.05 12.56
N HIS A 206 -4.36 -17.77 12.89
CA HIS A 206 -3.23 -17.36 13.72
C HIS A 206 -3.31 -17.96 15.13
N LEU A 207 -4.49 -17.98 15.77
CA LEU A 207 -4.70 -18.60 17.08
C LEU A 207 -4.45 -20.11 17.05
N VAL A 208 -4.98 -20.81 16.03
CA VAL A 208 -4.71 -22.25 15.82
C VAL A 208 -3.20 -22.51 15.72
N ALA A 209 -2.48 -21.69 14.95
CA ALA A 209 -1.03 -21.82 14.81
C ALA A 209 -0.29 -21.61 16.15
N VAL A 210 -0.71 -20.64 16.97
CA VAL A 210 -0.14 -20.40 18.30
C VAL A 210 -0.36 -21.59 19.24
N PHE A 211 -1.59 -22.09 19.36
CA PHE A 211 -1.88 -23.23 20.24
C PHE A 211 -1.19 -24.51 19.78
N LEU A 212 -1.10 -24.72 18.46
CA LEU A 212 -0.30 -25.81 17.90
C LEU A 212 1.17 -25.67 18.29
N GLY A 213 1.76 -24.48 18.20
CA GLY A 213 3.13 -24.23 18.63
C GLY A 213 3.37 -24.55 20.11
N PHE A 214 2.43 -24.25 21.00
CA PHE A 214 2.51 -24.69 22.40
C PHE A 214 2.44 -26.22 22.53
N SER A 215 1.54 -26.88 21.80
CA SER A 215 1.40 -28.34 21.85
C SER A 215 2.67 -29.08 21.38
N LEU A 216 3.50 -28.45 20.54
CA LEU A 216 4.76 -29.00 20.03
C LEU A 216 5.94 -28.90 21.02
N TRP A 217 5.67 -28.62 22.30
CA TRP A 217 6.67 -28.64 23.37
C TRP A 217 7.60 -29.87 23.40
N PRO A 218 7.20 -31.11 23.02
CA PRO A 218 8.12 -32.26 23.05
C PRO A 218 9.33 -32.09 22.13
N VAL A 219 9.21 -31.29 21.06
CA VAL A 219 10.32 -30.95 20.15
C VAL A 219 11.45 -30.25 20.91
N THR A 220 11.11 -29.45 21.93
CA THR A 220 12.08 -28.74 22.77
C THR A 220 12.87 -29.66 23.71
N GLN A 221 12.39 -30.89 23.91
CA GLN A 221 13.00 -31.89 24.79
C GLN A 221 14.09 -32.73 24.12
N ALA A 222 14.32 -32.56 22.82
CA ALA A 222 15.44 -33.22 22.17
C ALA A 222 16.78 -32.80 22.82
N THR A 223 17.66 -33.76 23.08
CA THR A 223 18.98 -33.53 23.72
C THR A 223 19.79 -32.46 23.01
N SER A 224 19.80 -32.47 21.67
CA SER A 224 20.48 -31.45 20.86
C SER A 224 19.87 -30.04 20.98
N VAL A 225 18.58 -29.93 21.28
CA VAL A 225 17.88 -28.64 21.44
C VAL A 225 18.12 -28.08 22.84
N ARG A 226 18.02 -28.93 23.87
CA ARG A 226 18.37 -28.56 25.25
C ARG A 226 19.83 -28.12 25.39
N ALA A 227 20.75 -28.77 24.66
CA ALA A 227 22.16 -28.38 24.64
C ALA A 227 22.39 -26.95 24.12
N ARG A 228 21.48 -26.39 23.31
CA ARG A 228 21.57 -25.04 22.74
C ARG A 228 20.79 -23.99 23.53
N PHE A 229 20.16 -24.39 24.63
CA PHE A 229 19.28 -23.52 25.41
C PHE A 229 20.01 -22.30 26.00
N SER A 230 21.26 -22.47 26.43
CA SER A 230 22.11 -21.41 27.00
C SER A 230 22.66 -20.42 25.97
N GLY A 231 22.48 -20.69 24.67
CA GLY A 231 22.89 -19.78 23.62
C GLY A 231 22.12 -18.46 23.68
N PRO A 232 22.73 -17.32 23.30
CA PRO A 232 22.03 -16.03 23.21
C PRO A 232 20.84 -16.07 22.25
N TRP A 233 19.81 -15.30 22.56
CA TRP A 233 18.60 -15.15 21.72
C TRP A 233 18.96 -14.57 20.34
N ILE A 234 19.72 -13.47 20.36
CA ILE A 234 20.41 -12.89 19.21
C ILE A 234 21.90 -13.06 19.45
N GLN A 235 22.54 -13.90 18.65
CA GLN A 235 23.99 -13.83 18.51
C GLN A 235 24.29 -12.96 17.31
N PRO A 236 24.86 -11.75 17.51
CA PRO A 236 25.56 -11.13 16.40
C PRO A 236 26.68 -12.10 16.01
N PRO A 237 26.84 -12.40 14.71
CA PRO A 237 27.94 -13.26 14.28
C PRO A 237 29.26 -12.72 14.84
N GLY A 238 30.02 -13.56 15.53
CA GLY A 238 31.34 -13.20 16.04
C GLY A 238 32.23 -12.78 14.87
N TYR A 239 32.68 -11.51 14.89
CA TYR A 239 33.54 -10.94 13.84
C TYR A 239 34.89 -11.67 13.69
N ALA A 240 35.29 -12.47 14.69
CA ALA A 240 36.65 -13.01 14.82
C ALA A 240 36.86 -14.43 14.27
N ASP A 241 35.83 -15.29 14.21
CA ASP A 241 36.03 -16.74 14.02
C ASP A 241 35.49 -17.32 12.70
N LEU A 242 34.91 -16.49 11.83
CA LEU A 242 34.51 -16.96 10.50
C LEU A 242 35.67 -16.73 9.54
N PRO A 243 36.42 -17.77 9.10
CA PRO A 243 37.25 -17.62 7.93
C PRO A 243 36.33 -17.15 6.81
N LEU A 244 36.64 -15.99 6.20
CA LEU A 244 36.08 -15.67 4.89
C LEU A 244 36.24 -16.94 4.07
N PRO A 245 35.16 -17.50 3.48
CA PRO A 245 35.27 -18.78 2.82
C PRO A 245 36.43 -18.66 1.83
N ARG A 246 37.36 -19.62 1.86
CA ARG A 246 38.28 -19.84 0.75
C ARG A 246 37.44 -20.37 -0.39
N VAL A 247 36.58 -19.50 -0.92
CA VAL A 247 35.84 -19.72 -2.14
C VAL A 247 36.94 -19.85 -3.18
N THR A 248 37.15 -21.05 -3.70
CA THR A 248 38.13 -21.26 -4.77
C THR A 248 37.89 -20.19 -5.84
N PRO A 249 38.94 -19.64 -6.48
CA PRO A 249 38.76 -18.59 -7.48
C PRO A 249 37.77 -18.98 -8.59
N ARG A 250 37.57 -20.29 -8.82
CA ARG A 250 36.52 -20.85 -9.68
C ARG A 250 35.11 -20.64 -9.14
N PHE A 251 34.83 -20.94 -7.87
CA PHE A 251 33.50 -20.76 -7.26
C PHE A 251 33.16 -19.27 -7.05
N ARG A 252 34.18 -18.41 -6.83
CA ARG A 252 34.00 -16.94 -6.77
C ARG A 252 33.68 -16.35 -8.13
N ARG A 253 34.32 -16.86 -9.20
CA ARG A 253 34.00 -16.50 -10.59
C ARG A 253 32.63 -17.03 -11.00
N LEU A 254 32.28 -18.27 -10.65
CA LEU A 254 30.95 -18.85 -10.91
C LEU A 254 29.84 -18.12 -10.15
N ALA A 255 30.04 -17.77 -8.88
CA ALA A 255 29.05 -17.00 -8.12
C ALA A 255 28.94 -15.55 -8.62
N LEU A 256 30.04 -14.89 -9.00
CA LEU A 256 29.99 -13.56 -9.62
C LEU A 256 29.39 -13.62 -11.03
N VAL A 257 29.65 -14.66 -11.81
CA VAL A 257 29.01 -14.89 -13.11
C VAL A 257 27.54 -15.23 -12.92
N ALA A 258 27.16 -16.03 -11.92
CA ALA A 258 25.77 -16.33 -11.61
C ALA A 258 25.03 -15.09 -11.09
N LEU A 259 25.66 -14.26 -10.25
CA LEU A 259 25.09 -13.00 -9.78
C LEU A 259 25.04 -11.95 -10.90
N PHE A 260 26.03 -11.94 -11.81
CA PHE A 260 26.06 -11.09 -12.99
C PHE A 260 25.08 -11.56 -14.05
N VAL A 261 24.89 -12.86 -14.25
CA VAL A 261 23.88 -13.46 -15.12
C VAL A 261 22.51 -13.26 -14.50
N LEU A 262 22.33 -13.40 -13.18
CA LEU A 262 21.08 -13.08 -12.50
C LEU A 262 20.77 -11.58 -12.60
N ALA A 263 21.76 -10.71 -12.38
CA ALA A 263 21.61 -9.26 -12.57
C ALA A 263 21.38 -8.88 -14.03
N ALA A 264 22.02 -9.56 -14.98
CA ALA A 264 21.86 -9.36 -16.42
C ALA A 264 20.54 -9.95 -16.93
N VAL A 265 20.04 -11.03 -16.34
CA VAL A 265 18.70 -11.59 -16.58
C VAL A 265 17.68 -10.63 -16.00
N VAL A 266 17.80 -10.19 -14.75
CA VAL A 266 16.93 -9.15 -14.15
C VAL A 266 16.96 -7.84 -14.95
N TYR A 267 18.12 -7.48 -15.53
CA TYR A 267 18.28 -6.30 -16.37
C TYR A 267 17.73 -6.49 -17.80
N ALA A 268 17.93 -7.65 -18.41
CA ALA A 268 17.41 -8.01 -19.74
C ALA A 268 15.91 -8.34 -19.71
N TRP A 269 15.40 -8.71 -18.53
CA TRP A 269 13.98 -8.88 -18.20
C TRP A 269 13.43 -7.60 -17.56
N ARG A 270 13.93 -6.44 -17.97
CA ARG A 270 13.18 -5.20 -17.83
C ARG A 270 12.23 -5.13 -19.02
N PRO A 271 10.93 -5.44 -18.87
CA PRO A 271 9.97 -5.00 -19.86
C PRO A 271 10.14 -3.48 -19.95
N GLY A 272 10.26 -2.94 -21.17
CA GLY A 272 10.21 -1.49 -21.34
C GLY A 272 8.98 -0.98 -20.60
N SER A 273 9.11 0.09 -19.81
CA SER A 273 7.98 0.65 -19.06
C SER A 273 6.99 1.28 -20.04
N SER A 274 6.17 0.42 -20.65
CA SER A 274 5.00 0.85 -21.40
C SER A 274 3.97 1.29 -20.38
N VAL A 275 3.67 2.58 -20.39
CA VAL A 275 2.56 3.11 -19.62
C VAL A 275 1.28 2.38 -20.06
N THR A 276 0.76 1.55 -19.18
CA THR A 276 -0.49 0.82 -19.38
C THR A 276 -1.63 1.74 -18.99
N THR A 277 -2.61 1.83 -19.87
CA THR A 277 -3.87 2.56 -19.61
C THR A 277 -5.01 1.54 -19.60
N GLY A 278 -5.63 1.36 -18.45
CA GLY A 278 -6.83 0.53 -18.29
C GLY A 278 -8.05 1.43 -18.13
N ILE A 279 -9.17 1.03 -18.75
CA ILE A 279 -10.47 1.69 -18.56
C ILE A 279 -11.39 0.71 -17.85
N ARG A 280 -12.07 1.18 -16.80
CA ARG A 280 -13.17 0.48 -16.16
C ARG A 280 -14.41 1.34 -16.26
N ASP A 281 -15.46 0.76 -16.83
CA ASP A 281 -16.77 1.38 -16.96
C ASP A 281 -17.80 0.53 -16.21
N TYR A 282 -18.56 1.15 -15.32
CA TYR A 282 -19.65 0.50 -14.61
C TYR A 282 -20.77 1.47 -14.27
N GLN A 283 -21.91 0.90 -13.90
CA GLN A 283 -23.14 1.63 -13.62
C GLN A 283 -23.67 1.25 -12.25
N VAL A 284 -24.09 2.25 -11.48
CA VAL A 284 -24.73 2.07 -10.17
C VAL A 284 -26.16 2.62 -10.26
N PRO A 285 -27.19 1.84 -9.87
CA PRO A 285 -28.56 2.33 -9.80
C PRO A 285 -28.67 3.53 -8.84
N ALA A 286 -29.19 4.66 -9.31
CA ALA A 286 -29.22 5.89 -8.51
C ALA A 286 -30.25 5.84 -7.37
N GLU A 287 -31.24 4.94 -7.43
CA GLU A 287 -32.37 4.85 -6.50
C GLU A 287 -31.96 4.62 -5.03
N ARG A 288 -30.78 4.04 -4.80
CA ARG A 288 -30.24 3.75 -3.47
C ARG A 288 -29.10 4.67 -3.05
N VAL A 289 -28.75 5.65 -3.88
CA VAL A 289 -27.61 6.52 -3.66
C VAL A 289 -28.08 7.90 -3.20
N THR A 290 -27.68 8.27 -1.97
CA THR A 290 -28.05 9.53 -1.31
C THR A 290 -27.00 10.62 -1.49
N ALA A 291 -25.73 10.24 -1.71
CA ALA A 291 -24.61 11.13 -2.01
C ALA A 291 -23.48 10.39 -2.73
N LEU A 292 -22.62 11.13 -3.44
CA LEU A 292 -21.37 10.63 -4.00
C LEU A 292 -20.19 11.15 -3.16
N ARG A 293 -19.30 10.25 -2.75
CA ARG A 293 -18.00 10.59 -2.15
C ARG A 293 -16.85 10.00 -2.96
N VAL A 294 -15.90 10.83 -3.39
CA VAL A 294 -14.71 10.38 -4.11
C VAL A 294 -13.47 10.72 -3.30
N LEU A 295 -12.67 9.70 -2.97
CA LEU A 295 -11.39 9.79 -2.28
C LEU A 295 -10.28 9.43 -3.27
N ALA A 296 -9.59 10.43 -3.81
CA ALA A 296 -8.56 10.21 -4.83
C ALA A 296 -7.16 10.52 -4.31
N SER A 297 -6.29 9.52 -4.31
CA SER A 297 -4.86 9.70 -4.00
C SER A 297 -4.06 10.38 -5.13
N GLY A 298 -4.60 10.46 -6.35
CA GLY A 298 -4.02 11.18 -7.47
C GLY A 298 -4.69 10.94 -8.84
N GLY A 299 -4.68 11.95 -9.71
CA GLY A 299 -5.34 11.93 -11.02
C GLY A 299 -6.53 12.88 -11.09
N GLY A 300 -7.03 13.16 -12.29
CA GLY A 300 -8.12 14.13 -12.47
C GLY A 300 -9.49 13.56 -12.09
N ILE A 301 -10.32 14.35 -11.41
CA ILE A 301 -11.71 14.01 -11.13
C ILE A 301 -12.61 14.88 -12.01
N THR A 302 -13.50 14.25 -12.77
CA THR A 302 -14.52 14.93 -13.58
C THR A 302 -15.89 14.44 -13.14
N VAL A 303 -16.75 15.33 -12.65
CA VAL A 303 -18.14 15.01 -12.31
C VAL A 303 -19.07 15.87 -13.17
N VAL A 304 -19.99 15.24 -13.86
CA VAL A 304 -20.96 15.92 -14.74
C VAL A 304 -22.37 15.47 -14.42
N ALA A 305 -23.34 16.37 -14.60
CA ALA A 305 -24.74 15.99 -14.55
C ALA A 305 -25.09 15.05 -15.71
N GLY A 306 -25.67 13.89 -15.38
CA GLY A 306 -26.09 12.85 -16.32
C GLY A 306 -27.59 12.58 -16.27
N ALA A 307 -28.01 11.53 -16.99
CA ALA A 307 -29.42 11.10 -17.03
C ALA A 307 -29.91 10.67 -15.63
N PRO A 308 -31.20 10.92 -15.30
CA PRO A 308 -31.78 10.45 -14.05
C PRO A 308 -31.81 8.91 -14.01
N GLY A 309 -31.62 8.33 -12.82
CA GLY A 309 -31.80 6.90 -12.55
C GLY A 309 -30.52 6.04 -12.58
N VAL A 310 -29.42 6.52 -13.16
CA VAL A 310 -28.14 5.78 -13.18
C VAL A 310 -26.95 6.70 -12.92
N ILE A 311 -26.01 6.22 -12.12
CA ILE A 311 -24.68 6.83 -11.97
C ILE A 311 -23.71 6.05 -12.85
N ARG A 312 -23.05 6.72 -13.79
CA ARG A 312 -22.04 6.10 -14.66
C ARG A 312 -20.66 6.48 -14.16
N VAL A 313 -19.81 5.49 -13.94
CA VAL A 313 -18.42 5.71 -13.51
C VAL A 313 -17.49 5.16 -14.57
N THR A 314 -16.59 6.01 -15.04
CA THR A 314 -15.46 5.67 -15.90
C THR A 314 -14.17 5.95 -15.15
N GLU A 315 -13.38 4.92 -14.89
CA GLU A 315 -12.06 5.03 -14.28
C GLU A 315 -11.00 4.78 -15.35
N THR A 316 -10.13 5.76 -15.58
CA THR A 316 -8.95 5.60 -16.46
C THR A 316 -7.70 5.49 -15.61
N LEU A 317 -7.21 4.26 -15.43
CA LEU A 317 -6.05 3.94 -14.62
C LEU A 317 -4.82 3.95 -15.51
N ARG A 318 -3.87 4.86 -15.23
CA ARG A 318 -2.61 4.97 -15.95
C ARG A 318 -1.47 4.64 -15.00
N HIS A 319 -0.70 3.60 -15.34
CA HIS A 319 0.42 3.13 -14.54
C HIS A 319 1.52 2.53 -15.42
N ASP A 320 2.77 2.59 -15.00
CA ASP A 320 3.91 1.98 -15.69
C ASP A 320 4.37 0.66 -15.05
N ARG A 321 4.09 0.46 -13.75
CA ARG A 321 4.42 -0.75 -12.99
C ARG A 321 3.19 -1.25 -12.22
N ALA A 322 3.12 -0.99 -10.91
CA ALA A 322 1.98 -1.36 -10.07
C ALA A 322 0.72 -0.60 -10.51
N ARG A 323 -0.42 -1.29 -10.62
CA ARG A 323 -1.72 -0.63 -10.88
C ARG A 323 -2.20 0.04 -9.60
N PRO A 324 -2.79 1.24 -9.67
CA PRO A 324 -3.45 1.84 -8.53
C PRO A 324 -4.65 1.00 -8.06
N TYR A 325 -4.87 0.99 -6.76
CA TYR A 325 -6.05 0.38 -6.14
C TYR A 325 -7.27 1.26 -6.37
N THR A 326 -8.42 0.65 -6.67
CA THR A 326 -9.72 1.34 -6.79
C THR A 326 -10.80 0.49 -6.13
N SER A 327 -11.62 1.09 -5.27
CA SER A 327 -12.78 0.47 -4.66
C SER A 327 -14.04 1.30 -4.90
N HIS A 328 -15.17 0.63 -5.01
CA HIS A 328 -16.48 1.27 -4.99
C HIS A 328 -17.44 0.48 -4.10
N ALA A 329 -18.10 1.17 -3.17
CA ALA A 329 -19.10 0.57 -2.31
C ALA A 329 -20.18 1.61 -1.96
N THR A 330 -21.41 1.14 -1.76
CA THR A 330 -22.46 1.98 -1.16
C THR A 330 -22.51 1.65 0.32
N ASN A 331 -22.28 2.64 1.18
CA ASN A 331 -22.32 2.42 2.63
C ASN A 331 -23.75 2.30 3.16
N ALA A 332 -23.90 2.00 4.44
CA ALA A 332 -25.21 1.84 5.08
C ALA A 332 -26.08 3.12 5.06
N ALA A 333 -25.48 4.29 4.88
CA ALA A 333 -26.18 5.57 4.75
C ALA A 333 -26.63 5.88 3.31
N GLY A 334 -26.33 4.99 2.35
CA GLY A 334 -26.63 5.17 0.93
C GLY A 334 -25.62 6.04 0.19
N GLU A 335 -24.48 6.38 0.78
CA GLU A 335 -23.45 7.14 0.08
C GLU A 335 -22.59 6.19 -0.78
N LEU A 336 -22.47 6.50 -2.07
CA LEU A 336 -21.57 5.81 -2.99
C LEU A 336 -20.16 6.35 -2.77
N VAL A 337 -19.29 5.52 -2.20
CA VAL A 337 -17.89 5.85 -1.94
C VAL A 337 -17.03 5.24 -3.04
N LEU A 338 -16.29 6.09 -3.74
CA LEU A 338 -15.26 5.73 -4.72
C LEU A 338 -13.91 6.06 -4.10
N GLU A 339 -13.04 5.08 -3.92
CA GLU A 339 -11.73 5.27 -3.29
C GLU A 339 -10.62 4.80 -4.23
N SER A 340 -9.59 5.63 -4.42
CA SER A 340 -8.36 5.23 -5.10
C SER A 340 -7.12 5.38 -4.25
N GLY A 341 -6.30 4.33 -4.22
CA GLY A 341 -5.03 4.27 -3.52
C GLY A 341 -3.83 4.35 -4.47
N GLY A 342 -2.70 4.83 -3.95
CA GLY A 342 -1.45 4.92 -4.69
C GLY A 342 -0.89 3.56 -5.11
N CYS A 343 0.13 3.58 -5.98
CA CYS A 343 0.75 2.38 -6.58
C CYS A 343 1.65 1.57 -5.61
N GLY A 344 1.30 1.49 -4.33
CA GLY A 344 2.05 0.77 -3.29
C GLY A 344 3.23 1.54 -2.71
N PHE A 345 3.59 1.23 -1.46
CA PHE A 345 4.74 1.81 -0.76
C PHE A 345 6.03 1.09 -1.18
N SER A 346 6.83 1.71 -2.05
CA SER A 346 8.19 1.25 -2.36
C SER A 346 9.21 2.27 -1.85
N ILE A 347 10.22 1.80 -1.12
CA ILE A 347 11.38 2.60 -0.69
C ILE A 347 12.18 3.21 -1.87
N ILE A 348 11.94 2.73 -3.10
CA ILE A 348 12.53 3.26 -4.35
C ILE A 348 11.60 4.29 -5.03
N ALA A 349 10.31 4.33 -4.68
CA ALA A 349 9.32 5.26 -5.25
C ALA A 349 9.43 6.70 -4.73
N TRP A 350 10.43 7.01 -3.91
CA TRP A 350 10.79 8.39 -3.54
C TRP A 350 11.21 9.25 -4.76
N PHE A 351 11.48 8.62 -5.92
CA PHE A 351 11.98 9.30 -7.13
C PHE A 351 11.08 9.19 -8.39
N ASP A 352 9.90 8.54 -8.35
CA ASP A 352 9.13 8.25 -9.59
C ASP A 352 7.60 8.45 -9.39
N ARG A 353 7.18 9.69 -9.08
CA ARG A 353 5.77 10.07 -8.88
C ARG A 353 5.01 10.39 -10.19
N GLU A 354 5.63 10.31 -11.36
CA GLU A 354 5.05 10.88 -12.59
C GLU A 354 4.12 9.94 -13.37
N LYS A 355 3.95 8.67 -12.98
CA LYS A 355 3.32 7.67 -13.85
C LYS A 355 2.16 6.88 -13.26
N CYS A 356 1.71 7.17 -12.03
CA CYS A 356 0.58 6.51 -11.37
C CYS A 356 -0.59 7.48 -11.17
N THR A 357 -1.66 7.36 -11.96
CA THR A 357 -2.85 8.22 -11.85
C THR A 357 -4.14 7.45 -12.08
N VAL A 358 -5.20 7.79 -11.34
CA VAL A 358 -6.56 7.32 -11.58
C VAL A 358 -7.40 8.53 -11.96
N ASN A 359 -7.84 8.60 -13.21
CA ASN A 359 -8.75 9.66 -13.64
C ASN A 359 -10.18 9.15 -13.53
N TYR A 360 -11.01 9.86 -12.75
CA TYR A 360 -12.42 9.59 -12.60
C TYR A 360 -13.22 10.47 -13.56
N ARG A 361 -14.16 9.86 -14.28
CA ARG A 361 -15.29 10.57 -14.89
C ARG A 361 -16.58 9.96 -14.37
N VAL A 362 -17.37 10.76 -13.66
CA VAL A 362 -18.61 10.32 -13.02
C VAL A 362 -19.78 11.13 -13.55
N GLU A 363 -20.81 10.46 -14.05
CA GLU A 363 -22.07 11.08 -14.45
C GLU A 363 -23.10 10.81 -13.36
N VAL A 364 -23.60 11.86 -12.71
CA VAL A 364 -24.56 11.76 -11.58
C VAL A 364 -25.86 12.50 -11.89
N PRO A 365 -27.00 12.12 -11.28
CA PRO A 365 -28.17 12.97 -11.27
C PRO A 365 -27.83 14.36 -10.74
N ALA A 366 -28.29 15.43 -11.40
CA ALA A 366 -27.87 16.80 -11.08
C ALA A 366 -28.11 17.19 -9.60
N ALA A 367 -29.18 16.69 -8.97
CA ALA A 367 -29.53 17.01 -7.60
C ALA A 367 -28.74 16.20 -6.54
N LEU A 368 -27.93 15.21 -6.95
CA LEU A 368 -27.18 14.37 -6.03
C LEU A 368 -26.08 15.19 -5.33
N PRO A 369 -25.99 15.17 -3.98
CA PRO A 369 -24.88 15.77 -3.25
C PRO A 369 -23.54 15.10 -3.60
N VAL A 370 -22.47 15.90 -3.70
CA VAL A 370 -21.13 15.43 -4.11
C VAL A 370 -20.07 15.93 -3.13
N ARG A 371 -19.24 15.00 -2.63
CA ARG A 371 -18.05 15.27 -1.82
C ARG A 371 -16.81 14.72 -2.49
N LEU A 372 -15.79 15.56 -2.69
CA LEU A 372 -14.54 15.16 -3.35
C LEU A 372 -13.35 15.47 -2.46
N GLU A 373 -12.49 14.49 -2.23
CA GLU A 373 -11.20 14.64 -1.56
C GLU A 373 -10.12 14.18 -2.55
N SER A 374 -9.17 15.06 -2.86
CA SER A 374 -8.14 14.82 -3.89
C SER A 374 -6.76 15.27 -3.42
N ASN A 375 -5.84 14.32 -3.30
CA ASN A 375 -4.45 14.63 -2.93
C ASN A 375 -3.62 15.19 -4.10
N GLY A 376 -4.17 15.20 -5.32
CA GLY A 376 -3.47 15.72 -6.50
C GLY A 376 -4.18 15.50 -7.83
N GLY A 377 -4.39 16.55 -8.62
CA GLY A 377 -4.97 16.48 -9.97
C GLY A 377 -6.02 17.54 -10.24
N LYS A 378 -6.45 17.70 -11.50
CA LYS A 378 -7.49 18.67 -11.84
C LYS A 378 -8.86 18.13 -11.44
N VAL A 379 -9.63 18.90 -10.67
CA VAL A 379 -11.04 18.63 -10.39
C VAL A 379 -11.91 19.46 -11.33
N SER A 380 -12.86 18.83 -12.02
CA SER A 380 -13.76 19.47 -12.99
C SER A 380 -15.20 19.09 -12.69
N LEU A 381 -16.06 20.08 -12.44
CA LEU A 381 -17.49 19.89 -12.13
C LEU A 381 -18.34 20.64 -13.15
N ASP A 382 -19.42 20.02 -13.63
CA ASP A 382 -20.32 20.68 -14.58
C ASP A 382 -21.79 20.31 -14.36
N GLY A 383 -22.65 21.33 -14.34
CA GLY A 383 -24.11 21.17 -14.41
C GLY A 383 -24.80 20.65 -13.14
N LEU A 384 -24.08 20.60 -12.01
CA LEU A 384 -24.59 20.10 -10.72
C LEU A 384 -25.57 21.09 -10.06
N ALA A 385 -26.56 20.56 -9.36
CA ALA A 385 -27.60 21.28 -8.62
C ALA A 385 -27.70 20.87 -7.14
N GLY A 386 -27.17 19.71 -6.76
CA GLY A 386 -27.02 19.28 -5.36
C GLY A 386 -25.92 20.05 -4.62
N ALA A 387 -25.82 19.86 -3.30
CA ALA A 387 -24.73 20.44 -2.51
C ALA A 387 -23.38 19.85 -2.92
N VAL A 388 -22.34 20.70 -3.00
CA VAL A 388 -21.00 20.27 -3.41
C VAL A 388 -19.96 20.70 -2.39
N GLU A 389 -19.06 19.78 -2.06
CA GLU A 389 -17.92 19.98 -1.17
C GLU A 389 -16.66 19.41 -1.81
N VAL A 390 -15.59 20.20 -1.89
CA VAL A 390 -14.32 19.81 -2.52
C VAL A 390 -13.15 20.14 -1.60
N HIS A 391 -12.31 19.16 -1.32
CA HIS A 391 -11.01 19.33 -0.67
C HIS A 391 -9.92 18.86 -1.63
N ALA A 392 -8.97 19.73 -1.95
CA ALA A 392 -7.90 19.44 -2.90
C ALA A 392 -6.53 19.91 -2.41
N ASP A 393 -5.66 18.97 -2.04
CA ASP A 393 -4.28 19.28 -1.61
C ASP A 393 -3.44 19.85 -2.77
N GLY A 394 -3.81 19.55 -4.01
CA GLY A 394 -3.10 20.05 -5.19
C GLY A 394 -3.82 19.89 -6.52
N GLY A 395 -3.76 20.93 -7.35
CA GLY A 395 -4.34 20.97 -8.70
C GLY A 395 -5.46 22.01 -8.84
N ALA A 396 -5.84 22.33 -10.08
CA ALA A 396 -6.88 23.32 -10.33
C ALA A 396 -8.28 22.72 -10.13
N VAL A 397 -9.15 23.42 -9.42
CA VAL A 397 -10.58 23.11 -9.32
C VAL A 397 -11.33 24.02 -10.26
N ARG A 398 -12.05 23.44 -11.21
CA ARG A 398 -12.92 24.17 -12.13
C ARG A 398 -14.35 23.66 -11.96
N ALA A 399 -15.28 24.55 -11.70
CA ALA A 399 -16.69 24.20 -11.68
C ALA A 399 -17.48 25.17 -12.56
N ALA A 400 -18.38 24.66 -13.38
CA ALA A 400 -19.14 25.44 -14.35
C ALA A 400 -20.62 25.05 -14.37
N ASN A 401 -21.46 25.97 -14.85
CA ASN A 401 -22.90 25.76 -15.01
C ASN A 401 -23.60 25.25 -13.74
N LEU A 402 -23.10 25.65 -12.56
CA LEU A 402 -23.64 25.18 -11.29
C LEU A 402 -25.01 25.81 -11.02
N ARG A 403 -25.91 25.02 -10.46
CA ARG A 403 -27.20 25.45 -9.89
C ARG A 403 -27.32 25.07 -8.40
N SER A 404 -26.21 24.61 -7.81
CA SER A 404 -26.10 24.27 -6.40
C SER A 404 -26.39 25.47 -5.52
N THR A 405 -27.23 25.27 -4.50
CA THR A 405 -27.51 26.29 -3.49
C THR A 405 -26.35 26.44 -2.48
N THR A 406 -25.64 25.35 -2.21
CA THR A 406 -24.46 25.32 -1.34
C THR A 406 -23.26 24.74 -2.07
N PHE A 407 -22.16 25.47 -2.08
CA PHE A 407 -20.88 25.05 -2.66
C PHE A 407 -19.73 25.43 -1.73
N SER A 408 -18.88 24.47 -1.38
CA SER A 408 -17.64 24.73 -0.67
C SER A 408 -16.45 24.08 -1.39
N ALA A 409 -15.34 24.81 -1.50
CA ALA A 409 -14.09 24.25 -1.99
C ALA A 409 -12.89 24.82 -1.24
N HIS A 410 -12.04 23.92 -0.76
CA HIS A 410 -10.73 24.22 -0.18
C HIS A 410 -9.63 23.68 -1.10
N ALA A 411 -8.61 24.50 -1.37
CA ALA A 411 -7.47 24.08 -2.18
C ALA A 411 -6.14 24.61 -1.67
N ASP A 412 -5.26 23.73 -1.17
CA ASP A 412 -3.94 24.11 -0.67
C ASP A 412 -3.06 24.67 -1.81
N GLY A 413 -3.23 24.17 -3.03
CA GLY A 413 -2.47 24.62 -4.20
C GLY A 413 -3.20 24.48 -5.54
N GLY A 414 -3.34 25.59 -6.27
CA GLY A 414 -3.95 25.62 -7.60
C GLY A 414 -5.00 26.71 -7.77
N LYS A 415 -5.53 26.87 -8.98
CA LYS A 415 -6.59 27.86 -9.26
C LYS A 415 -7.97 27.28 -8.89
N LEU A 416 -8.78 28.06 -8.18
CA LEU A 416 -10.22 27.85 -8.01
C LEU A 416 -10.97 28.71 -9.03
N ASP A 417 -11.70 28.11 -9.97
CA ASP A 417 -12.48 28.81 -11.01
C ASP A 417 -13.90 28.25 -11.05
N VAL A 418 -14.84 28.96 -10.41
CA VAL A 418 -16.19 28.47 -10.12
C VAL A 418 -17.22 29.39 -10.78
N GLY A 419 -18.13 28.81 -11.57
CA GLY A 419 -19.17 29.53 -12.29
C GLY A 419 -20.57 28.96 -12.03
N PHE A 420 -21.48 29.84 -11.63
CA PHE A 420 -22.86 29.53 -11.31
C PHE A 420 -23.82 30.05 -12.37
N SER A 421 -24.72 29.19 -12.84
CA SER A 421 -25.85 29.53 -13.72
C SER A 421 -27.16 29.77 -12.97
N GLY A 422 -27.28 29.25 -11.74
CA GLY A 422 -28.36 29.58 -10.80
C GLY A 422 -27.82 30.37 -9.60
N VAL A 423 -28.66 31.18 -8.95
CA VAL A 423 -28.24 32.01 -7.80
C VAL A 423 -27.97 31.09 -6.61
N PRO A 424 -26.72 31.04 -6.07
CA PRO A 424 -26.41 30.22 -4.90
C PRO A 424 -26.77 30.93 -3.58
N ASP A 425 -27.02 30.16 -2.53
CA ASP A 425 -27.27 30.68 -1.18
C ASP A 425 -25.97 30.80 -0.37
N LEU A 426 -25.06 29.83 -0.52
CA LEU A 426 -23.77 29.83 0.14
C LEU A 426 -22.67 29.34 -0.80
N VAL A 427 -21.66 30.17 -0.98
CA VAL A 427 -20.40 29.81 -1.66
C VAL A 427 -19.27 30.07 -0.68
N ASP A 428 -18.46 29.06 -0.38
CA ASP A 428 -17.30 29.19 0.51
C ASP A 428 -16.04 28.62 -0.14
N LEU A 429 -15.14 29.52 -0.55
CA LEU A 429 -13.92 29.19 -1.27
C LEU A 429 -12.71 29.67 -0.49
N SER A 430 -11.76 28.78 -0.26
CA SER A 430 -10.48 29.11 0.37
C SER A 430 -9.34 28.45 -0.40
N GLY A 431 -8.26 29.17 -0.65
CA GLY A 431 -7.08 28.58 -1.26
C GLY A 431 -5.76 29.23 -0.89
N ASP A 432 -4.78 28.42 -0.52
CA ASP A 432 -3.57 28.90 0.13
C ASP A 432 -2.52 29.41 -0.88
N GLY A 433 -2.47 28.81 -2.08
CA GLY A 433 -1.41 29.08 -3.05
C GLY A 433 -1.80 29.68 -4.42
N GLY A 434 -3.09 29.83 -4.75
CA GLY A 434 -3.52 30.17 -6.12
C GLY A 434 -4.63 31.23 -6.23
N SER A 435 -5.11 31.49 -7.45
CA SER A 435 -6.16 32.50 -7.67
C SER A 435 -7.56 31.93 -7.49
N VAL A 436 -8.47 32.74 -6.96
CA VAL A 436 -9.88 32.37 -6.78
C VAL A 436 -10.71 33.23 -7.72
N THR A 437 -11.52 32.62 -8.56
CA THR A 437 -12.44 33.30 -9.48
C THR A 437 -13.84 32.73 -9.29
N VAL A 438 -14.81 33.60 -9.02
CA VAL A 438 -16.23 33.26 -8.88
C VAL A 438 -17.03 34.06 -9.90
N ARG A 439 -17.84 33.35 -10.69
CA ARG A 439 -18.80 33.95 -11.64
C ARG A 439 -20.22 33.66 -11.20
N LEU A 440 -21.01 34.70 -11.03
CA LEU A 440 -22.34 34.64 -10.44
C LEU A 440 -23.41 35.18 -11.40
N PRO A 441 -24.67 34.72 -11.32
CA PRO A 441 -25.78 35.36 -12.02
C PRO A 441 -26.06 36.77 -11.47
N ASP A 442 -26.81 37.58 -12.23
CA ASP A 442 -27.20 38.92 -11.80
C ASP A 442 -28.18 38.89 -10.61
N ALA A 443 -27.66 39.14 -9.41
CA ALA A 443 -28.39 39.27 -8.15
C ALA A 443 -27.57 40.09 -7.15
N ALA A 444 -28.13 40.38 -5.97
CA ALA A 444 -27.41 41.01 -4.87
C ALA A 444 -26.83 39.95 -3.93
N TYR A 445 -25.56 40.11 -3.52
CA TYR A 445 -24.83 39.13 -2.71
C TYR A 445 -24.19 39.78 -1.48
N ALA A 446 -24.16 39.04 -0.39
CA ALA A 446 -23.33 39.37 0.77
C ALA A 446 -21.93 38.80 0.53
N VAL A 447 -21.00 39.65 0.08
CA VAL A 447 -19.65 39.24 -0.34
C VAL A 447 -18.63 39.51 0.77
N ASP A 448 -17.89 38.47 1.13
CA ASP A 448 -16.69 38.51 1.96
C ASP A 448 -15.54 37.91 1.14
N ALA A 449 -14.71 38.78 0.55
CA ALA A 449 -13.62 38.37 -0.32
C ALA A 449 -12.31 39.04 0.10
N GLY A 450 -11.25 38.23 0.25
CA GLY A 450 -9.99 38.69 0.80
C GLY A 450 -8.78 37.98 0.17
N THR A 451 -7.65 38.68 0.12
CA THR A 451 -6.37 38.06 -0.18
C THR A 451 -5.29 38.56 0.77
N GLU A 452 -4.42 37.68 1.21
CA GLU A 452 -3.29 38.01 2.10
C GLU A 452 -2.02 38.38 1.31
N ALA A 453 -2.08 38.34 -0.02
CA ALA A 453 -0.96 38.72 -0.89
C ALA A 453 -0.71 40.23 -0.84
N ASP A 454 0.50 40.62 -0.43
CA ASP A 454 0.91 42.01 -0.21
C ASP A 454 0.55 42.94 -1.39
N GLY A 455 -0.14 44.04 -1.08
CA GLY A 455 -0.55 45.06 -2.06
C GLY A 455 -1.68 44.65 -3.00
N THR A 456 -2.32 43.50 -2.79
CA THR A 456 -3.40 42.99 -3.65
C THR A 456 -4.75 43.10 -2.92
N ARG A 457 -5.82 43.49 -3.64
CA ARG A 457 -7.20 43.46 -3.13
C ARG A 457 -8.05 42.53 -3.98
N ALA A 458 -9.12 42.00 -3.39
CA ALA A 458 -10.14 41.28 -4.14
C ALA A 458 -10.83 42.23 -5.14
N ASP A 459 -11.03 41.75 -6.36
CA ASP A 459 -11.78 42.45 -7.42
C ASP A 459 -13.24 41.99 -7.38
N VAL A 460 -14.14 42.86 -6.94
CA VAL A 460 -15.57 42.56 -6.75
C VAL A 460 -16.39 43.47 -7.66
N SER A 461 -17.06 42.90 -8.64
CA SER A 461 -17.87 43.61 -9.66
C SER A 461 -19.36 43.25 -9.65
N VAL A 462 -19.83 42.60 -8.58
CA VAL A 462 -21.25 42.27 -8.35
C VAL A 462 -21.94 43.30 -7.45
N ARG A 463 -23.28 43.27 -7.39
CA ARG A 463 -24.05 44.10 -6.45
C ARG A 463 -23.88 43.54 -5.04
N VAL A 464 -23.24 44.31 -4.16
CA VAL A 464 -22.99 43.92 -2.76
C VAL A 464 -24.11 44.44 -1.87
N ASP A 465 -24.80 43.53 -1.18
CA ASP A 465 -25.78 43.81 -0.13
C ASP A 465 -25.49 42.92 1.08
N PRO A 466 -24.99 43.47 2.20
CA PRO A 466 -24.70 42.70 3.42
C PRO A 466 -25.92 42.00 4.03
N ALA A 467 -27.14 42.43 3.70
CA ALA A 467 -28.39 41.82 4.15
C ALA A 467 -28.88 40.70 3.22
N SER A 468 -28.24 40.49 2.06
CA SER A 468 -28.62 39.44 1.12
C SER A 468 -28.53 38.04 1.77
N PRO A 469 -29.51 37.16 1.53
CA PRO A 469 -29.42 35.76 1.95
C PRO A 469 -28.35 34.98 1.18
N HIS A 470 -27.89 35.49 0.03
CA HIS A 470 -26.89 34.85 -0.83
C HIS A 470 -25.48 35.26 -0.41
N ARG A 471 -24.78 34.38 0.32
CA ARG A 471 -23.47 34.65 0.93
C ARG A 471 -22.35 34.07 0.10
N ILE A 472 -21.35 34.89 -0.21
CA ILE A 472 -20.16 34.52 -0.98
C ILE A 472 -18.93 34.81 -0.13
N ARG A 473 -18.21 33.75 0.24
CA ARG A 473 -16.90 33.81 0.90
C ARG A 473 -15.84 33.33 -0.07
N ALA A 474 -14.82 34.16 -0.30
CA ALA A 474 -13.74 33.84 -1.23
C ALA A 474 -12.41 34.40 -0.71
N HIS A 475 -11.57 33.53 -0.15
CA HIS A 475 -10.31 33.93 0.46
C HIS A 475 -9.11 33.23 -0.18
N SER A 476 -7.98 33.93 -0.29
CA SER A 476 -6.72 33.32 -0.70
C SER A 476 -5.48 33.93 -0.07
N SER A 477 -4.58 33.09 0.44
CA SER A 477 -3.29 33.54 0.96
C SER A 477 -2.25 33.84 -0.14
N GLY A 478 -2.50 33.40 -1.37
CA GLY A 478 -1.49 33.40 -2.43
C GLY A 478 -1.63 34.49 -3.49
N SER A 479 -2.81 34.64 -4.11
CA SER A 479 -2.97 35.41 -5.35
C SER A 479 -4.34 36.09 -5.48
N ARG A 480 -4.63 36.68 -6.65
CA ARG A 480 -5.85 37.46 -6.90
C ARG A 480 -7.13 36.67 -6.61
N VAL A 481 -8.06 37.34 -5.95
CA VAL A 481 -9.46 36.94 -5.81
C VAL A 481 -10.33 37.81 -6.70
N THR A 482 -11.20 37.20 -7.50
CA THR A 482 -12.15 37.90 -8.38
C THR A 482 -13.56 37.34 -8.18
N VAL A 483 -14.52 38.22 -7.91
CA VAL A 483 -15.95 37.93 -7.84
C VAL A 483 -16.67 38.81 -8.85
N ALA A 484 -17.22 38.21 -9.89
CA ALA A 484 -17.82 38.91 -11.02
C ALA A 484 -19.14 38.27 -11.46
N TYR A 485 -19.90 38.98 -12.27
CA TYR A 485 -20.99 38.35 -12.99
C TYR A 485 -20.49 37.39 -14.08
N LEU A 486 -21.35 36.45 -14.47
CA LEU A 486 -21.10 35.47 -15.54
C LEU A 486 -20.70 36.09 -16.88
#